data_AF-A0A7J2Z180-F1
#
_entry.id   AF-A0A7J2Z180-F1
#
_cell.length_a   1.000
_cell.length_b   1.000
_cell.length_c   1.000
_cell.angle_alpha   90.00
_cell.angle_beta   90.00
_cell.angle_gamma   90.00
#
_symmetry.space_group_name_H-M   'P 1'
#
loop_
_entity.id
_entity.type
_entity.pdbx_description
1 polymer ?
#
loop_
_entity_poly.entity_id
_entity_poly.type
_entity_poly.pdbx_seq_one_letter_code
_entity_poly.pdbx_strand_id
1 'polypeptide(L)'
;MEMPKDLTILDLIVLEKIEKDSLMESFSGKLYSSFFETASILGTLQVKQLVSISSSIGRSIVNRSELGEKVLMYAGERANEPLDGLDHAILKSIASGNNVFERIKEDLNLRSDDLAIHLYKVIKQGYADYEIRSGKLTINITEKGFKLIGYVPKKAAQEQPALSAQVQANPKTSNQKVSIPEHKQLKQFDLQTVLSQTDATPAEQEVKELTEIDKLLGKISYYLTHYAPVVIVGILILVVIILYLAGYIQF
;
A
#
# COMPACT_ATOMS: atom_id res chain seq x y z
N MET A 1 -3.88 -15.66 21.97
CA MET A 1 -4.78 -15.03 20.98
C MET A 1 -4.49 -15.71 19.65
N GLU A 2 -5.50 -16.22 18.95
CA GLU A 2 -5.28 -16.84 17.65
C GLU A 2 -5.21 -15.74 16.58
N MET A 3 -4.02 -15.55 16.02
CA MET A 3 -3.81 -14.60 14.93
C MET A 3 -4.32 -15.19 13.62
N PRO A 4 -4.86 -14.37 12.71
CA PRO A 4 -5.22 -14.84 11.37
C PRO A 4 -3.99 -15.42 10.67
N LYS A 5 -4.16 -16.59 10.06
CA LYS A 5 -3.12 -17.19 9.23
C LYS A 5 -2.85 -16.29 8.02
N ASP A 6 -1.60 -16.27 7.58
CA ASP A 6 -1.16 -15.51 6.40
C ASP A 6 -1.46 -14.01 6.45
N LEU A 7 -1.38 -13.43 7.65
CA LEU A 7 -1.40 -11.98 7.81
C LEU A 7 -0.19 -11.37 7.08
N THR A 8 -0.43 -10.33 6.30
CA THR A 8 0.61 -9.57 5.61
C THR A 8 0.69 -8.15 6.14
N ILE A 9 1.81 -7.47 5.90
CA ILE A 9 1.94 -6.06 6.27
C ILE A 9 0.94 -5.16 5.53
N LEU A 10 0.56 -5.52 4.30
CA LEU A 10 -0.46 -4.79 3.54
C LEU A 10 -1.82 -4.84 4.25
N ASP A 11 -2.16 -6.00 4.82
CA ASP A 11 -3.41 -6.16 5.57
C ASP A 11 -3.48 -5.19 6.76
N LEU A 12 -2.38 -5.10 7.55
CA LEU A 12 -2.30 -4.21 8.71
C LEU A 12 -2.41 -2.73 8.33
N ILE A 13 -1.73 -2.32 7.26
CA ILE A 13 -1.74 -0.93 6.78
C ILE A 13 -3.13 -0.54 6.25
N VAL A 14 -3.80 -1.45 5.55
CA VAL A 14 -5.15 -1.21 5.06
C VAL A 14 -6.14 -1.17 6.22
N LEU A 15 -6.02 -2.08 7.19
CA LEU A 15 -6.84 -2.09 8.41
C LEU A 15 -6.75 -0.76 9.16
N GLU A 16 -5.55 -0.22 9.29
CA GLU A 16 -5.34 1.07 9.96
C GLU A 16 -6.05 2.24 9.25
N LYS A 17 -6.14 2.19 7.92
CA LYS A 17 -6.81 3.22 7.11
C LYS A 17 -8.34 3.13 7.13
N ILE A 18 -8.91 2.06 7.70
CA ILE A 18 -10.36 1.87 7.82
C ILE A 18 -10.88 2.63 9.04
N GLU A 19 -11.58 3.72 8.75
CA GLU A 19 -12.38 4.46 9.71
C GLU A 19 -13.79 3.87 9.80
N LYS A 20 -14.56 4.30 10.81
CA LYS A 20 -15.95 3.88 10.95
C LYS A 20 -16.76 4.32 9.73
N ASP A 21 -17.53 3.39 9.18
CA ASP A 21 -18.41 3.57 8.03
C ASP A 21 -17.67 4.05 6.76
N SER A 22 -16.43 3.60 6.58
CA SER A 22 -15.62 3.93 5.40
C SER A 22 -16.26 3.39 4.12
N LEU A 23 -16.25 4.19 3.05
CA LEU A 23 -16.76 3.76 1.75
C LEU A 23 -15.67 3.06 0.94
N MET A 24 -15.99 1.94 0.32
CA MET A 24 -15.07 1.15 -0.52
C MET A 24 -14.42 2.01 -1.62
N GLU A 25 -15.18 2.91 -2.23
CA GLU A 25 -14.74 3.79 -3.31
C GLU A 25 -13.64 4.77 -2.85
N SER A 26 -13.65 5.15 -1.57
CA SER A 26 -12.65 6.08 -1.01
C SER A 26 -11.25 5.47 -0.89
N PHE A 27 -11.15 4.14 -0.82
CA PHE A 27 -9.87 3.45 -0.61
C PHE A 27 -8.97 3.51 -1.84
N SER A 28 -9.52 3.63 -3.04
CA SER A 28 -8.72 3.81 -4.27
C SER A 28 -7.79 5.03 -4.16
N GLY A 29 -8.29 6.12 -3.58
CA GLY A 29 -7.48 7.32 -3.28
C GLY A 29 -6.53 7.13 -2.10
N LYS A 30 -6.97 6.45 -1.03
CA LYS A 30 -6.16 6.24 0.19
C LYS A 30 -4.97 5.28 -0.02
N LEU A 31 -5.08 4.38 -0.99
CA LEU A 31 -4.09 3.35 -1.33
C LEU A 31 -3.36 3.61 -2.65
N TYR A 32 -3.72 4.68 -3.39
CA TYR A 32 -3.18 4.98 -4.72
C TYR A 32 -3.27 3.78 -5.69
N SER A 33 -4.38 3.04 -5.60
CA SER A 33 -4.65 1.83 -6.38
C SER A 33 -5.95 1.96 -7.16
N SER A 34 -6.10 1.15 -8.20
CA SER A 34 -7.36 1.07 -8.94
C SER A 34 -8.49 0.55 -8.05
N PHE A 35 -9.74 0.82 -8.43
CA PHE A 35 -10.91 0.28 -7.72
C PHE A 35 -10.87 -1.25 -7.67
N PHE A 36 -10.44 -1.91 -8.76
CA PHE A 36 -10.36 -3.36 -8.83
C PHE A 36 -9.29 -3.95 -7.87
N GLU A 37 -8.10 -3.35 -7.84
CA GLU A 37 -7.05 -3.76 -6.89
C GLU A 37 -7.51 -3.57 -5.44
N THR A 38 -8.14 -2.42 -5.17
CA THR A 38 -8.71 -2.10 -3.86
C THR A 38 -9.77 -3.12 -3.45
N ALA A 39 -10.66 -3.49 -4.36
CA ALA A 39 -11.67 -4.53 -4.17
C ALA A 39 -11.05 -5.89 -3.87
N SER A 40 -9.98 -6.25 -4.57
CA SER A 40 -9.25 -7.50 -4.35
C SER A 40 -8.61 -7.55 -2.95
N ILE A 41 -7.97 -6.45 -2.52
CA ILE A 41 -7.36 -6.33 -1.19
C ILE A 41 -8.44 -6.40 -0.10
N LEU A 42 -9.51 -5.62 -0.23
CA LEU A 42 -10.61 -5.62 0.74
C LEU A 42 -11.35 -6.96 0.78
N GLY A 43 -11.55 -7.61 -0.37
CA GLY A 43 -12.11 -8.96 -0.45
C GLY A 43 -11.23 -9.99 0.28
N THR A 44 -9.91 -9.88 0.12
CA THR A 44 -8.95 -10.73 0.85
C THR A 44 -9.05 -10.51 2.36
N LEU A 45 -9.14 -9.26 2.82
CA LEU A 45 -9.36 -8.93 4.23
C LEU A 45 -10.70 -9.46 4.76
N GLN A 46 -11.75 -9.45 3.94
CA GLN A 46 -13.07 -9.98 4.31
C GLN A 46 -13.02 -11.50 4.47
N VAL A 47 -12.32 -12.22 3.58
CA VAL A 47 -12.10 -13.68 3.69
C VAL A 47 -11.31 -14.02 4.96
N LYS A 48 -10.31 -13.20 5.30
CA LYS A 48 -9.56 -13.31 6.57
C LYS A 48 -10.36 -12.89 7.81
N GLN A 49 -11.63 -12.48 7.62
CA GLN A 49 -12.53 -12.00 8.67
C GLN A 49 -12.02 -10.75 9.42
N LEU A 50 -11.16 -9.95 8.80
CA LEU A 50 -10.57 -8.74 9.40
C LEU A 50 -11.44 -7.49 9.16
N VAL A 51 -12.26 -7.54 8.13
CA VAL A 51 -13.23 -6.47 7.80
C VAL A 51 -14.60 -7.07 7.52
N SER A 52 -15.63 -6.26 7.74
CA SER A 52 -16.99 -6.53 7.30
C SER A 52 -17.35 -5.55 6.20
N ILE A 53 -17.80 -6.08 5.06
CA ILE A 53 -18.29 -5.29 3.94
C ILE A 53 -19.79 -5.47 3.88
N SER A 54 -20.53 -4.39 4.09
CA SER A 54 -21.99 -4.35 3.95
C SER A 54 -22.38 -3.52 2.74
N SER A 55 -23.18 -4.12 1.86
CA SER A 55 -23.75 -3.40 0.73
C SER A 55 -25.02 -2.69 1.19
N SER A 56 -25.04 -1.37 1.01
CA SER A 56 -26.22 -0.53 1.09
C SER A 56 -26.55 0.00 -0.31
N ILE A 57 -27.73 0.61 -0.48
CA ILE A 57 -28.22 1.05 -1.81
C ILE A 57 -27.18 1.96 -2.47
N GLY A 58 -26.48 1.42 -3.47
CA GLY A 58 -25.45 2.11 -4.26
C GLY A 58 -24.12 2.37 -3.55
N ARG A 59 -23.85 1.81 -2.35
CA ARG A 59 -22.60 2.03 -1.60
C ARG A 59 -22.15 0.78 -0.86
N SER A 60 -20.86 0.48 -0.91
CA SER A 60 -20.25 -0.58 -0.10
C SER A 60 -19.56 0.02 1.12
N ILE A 61 -20.10 -0.23 2.30
CA ILE A 61 -19.55 0.23 3.57
C ILE A 61 -18.58 -0.83 4.08
N VAL A 62 -17.37 -0.40 4.44
CA VAL A 62 -16.29 -1.23 4.96
C VAL A 62 -16.04 -0.82 6.40
N ASN A 63 -16.22 -1.78 7.31
CA ASN A 63 -15.97 -1.62 8.73
C ASN A 63 -14.93 -2.64 9.20
N ARG A 64 -14.12 -2.27 10.21
CA ARG A 64 -13.25 -3.24 10.90
C ARG A 64 -14.11 -4.25 11.65
N SER A 65 -13.76 -5.54 11.54
CA SER A 65 -14.40 -6.57 12.36
C SER A 65 -13.82 -6.56 13.78
N GLU A 66 -14.44 -7.29 14.71
CA GLU A 66 -13.88 -7.47 16.05
C GLU A 66 -12.48 -8.11 16.01
N LEU A 67 -12.26 -9.07 15.11
CA LEU A 67 -10.95 -9.69 14.92
C LEU A 67 -9.95 -8.70 14.32
N GLY A 68 -10.35 -7.90 13.34
CA GLY A 68 -9.49 -6.88 12.75
C GLY A 68 -9.05 -5.82 13.75
N GLU A 69 -9.97 -5.38 14.62
CA GLU A 69 -9.66 -4.43 15.69
C GLU A 69 -8.65 -5.01 16.67
N LYS A 70 -8.87 -6.26 17.09
CA LYS A 70 -7.98 -7.02 17.96
C LYS A 70 -6.58 -7.17 17.39
N VAL A 71 -6.48 -7.51 16.11
CA VAL A 71 -5.19 -7.66 15.40
C VAL A 71 -4.46 -6.32 15.32
N LEU A 72 -5.16 -5.24 14.99
CA LEU A 72 -4.55 -3.90 14.90
C LEU A 72 -4.09 -3.41 16.29
N MET A 73 -4.89 -3.66 17.33
CA MET A 73 -4.52 -3.34 18.72
C MET A 73 -3.27 -4.11 19.14
N TYR A 74 -3.23 -5.43 18.91
CA TYR A 74 -2.04 -6.25 19.19
C TYR A 74 -0.81 -5.75 18.43
N ALA A 75 -0.95 -5.44 17.13
CA ALA A 75 0.14 -4.89 16.33
C ALA A 75 0.62 -3.52 16.88
N GLY A 76 -0.31 -2.68 17.35
CA GLY A 76 -0.02 -1.41 18.00
C GLY A 76 0.70 -1.55 19.34
N GLU A 77 0.31 -2.53 20.16
CA GLU A 77 1.02 -2.85 21.42
C GLU A 77 2.46 -3.27 21.13
N ARG A 78 2.65 -4.20 20.19
CA ARG A 78 3.97 -4.67 19.75
C ARG A 78 4.80 -3.55 19.15
N ALA A 79 4.17 -2.57 18.49
CA ALA A 79 4.84 -1.41 17.94
C ALA A 79 5.45 -0.47 19.00
N ASN A 80 5.00 -0.52 20.25
CA ASN A 80 5.53 0.30 21.34
C ASN A 80 6.71 -0.37 22.08
N GLU A 81 6.96 -1.66 21.83
CA GLU A 81 8.07 -2.37 22.44
C GLU A 81 9.43 -1.95 21.85
N PRO A 82 10.53 -2.02 22.62
CA PRO A 82 11.86 -1.79 22.06
C PRO A 82 12.19 -2.79 20.95
N LEU A 83 13.02 -2.37 19.99
CA LEU A 83 13.46 -3.25 18.91
C LEU A 83 14.21 -4.47 19.44
N ASP A 84 13.90 -5.64 18.90
CA ASP A 84 14.56 -6.90 19.23
C ASP A 84 15.51 -7.37 18.11
N GLY A 85 16.19 -8.51 18.33
CA GLY A 85 17.14 -9.03 17.34
C GLY A 85 16.51 -9.35 15.98
N LEU A 86 15.23 -9.72 15.94
CA LEU A 86 14.52 -10.02 14.72
C LEU A 86 14.21 -8.75 13.91
N ASP A 87 13.81 -7.68 14.59
CA ASP A 87 13.60 -6.36 13.98
C ASP A 87 14.88 -5.87 13.28
N HIS A 88 16.04 -6.05 13.91
CA HIS A 88 17.32 -5.69 13.32
C HIS A 88 17.66 -6.54 12.10
N ALA A 89 17.35 -7.84 12.13
CA ALA A 89 17.55 -8.73 10.98
C ALA A 89 16.65 -8.33 9.80
N ILE A 90 15.40 -7.95 10.07
CA ILE A 90 14.46 -7.45 9.05
C ILE A 90 14.96 -6.15 8.44
N LEU A 91 15.37 -5.17 9.26
CA LEU A 91 15.93 -3.90 8.76
C LEU A 91 17.19 -4.13 7.91
N LYS A 92 18.04 -5.07 8.32
CA LYS A 92 19.24 -5.45 7.55
C LYS A 92 18.87 -6.10 6.21
N SER A 93 17.86 -6.97 6.18
CA SER A 93 17.36 -7.58 4.93
C SER A 93 16.81 -6.51 3.99
N ILE A 94 16.03 -5.56 4.50
CA ILE A 94 15.52 -4.41 3.71
C ILE A 94 16.67 -3.58 3.13
N ALA A 95 17.66 -3.23 3.96
CA ALA A 95 18.82 -2.46 3.53
C ALA A 95 19.69 -3.18 2.51
N SER A 96 19.72 -4.51 2.55
CA SER A 96 20.43 -5.33 1.56
C SER A 96 19.76 -5.35 0.17
N GLY A 97 18.53 -4.82 0.06
CA GLY A 97 17.77 -4.69 -1.18
C GLY A 97 16.43 -5.43 -1.19
N ASN A 98 16.07 -6.16 -0.12
CA ASN A 98 14.80 -6.86 -0.04
C ASN A 98 13.67 -5.91 0.39
N ASN A 99 13.06 -5.23 -0.58
CA ASN A 99 12.01 -4.24 -0.36
C ASN A 99 10.58 -4.81 -0.51
N VAL A 100 10.42 -6.10 -0.80
CA VAL A 100 9.12 -6.76 -0.97
C VAL A 100 8.91 -7.77 0.16
N PHE A 101 7.71 -7.77 0.74
CA PHE A 101 7.34 -8.65 1.87
C PHE A 101 7.73 -10.12 1.64
N GLU A 102 7.36 -10.68 0.47
CA GLU A 102 7.66 -12.09 0.15
C GLU A 102 9.16 -12.38 0.11
N ARG A 103 9.97 -11.46 -0.42
CA ARG A 103 11.43 -11.64 -0.47
C ARG A 103 12.07 -11.61 0.90
N ILE A 104 11.59 -10.72 1.79
CA ILE A 104 12.07 -10.66 3.19
C ILE A 104 11.69 -11.95 3.91
N LYS A 105 10.46 -12.44 3.69
CA LYS A 105 9.96 -13.69 4.27
C LYS A 105 10.83 -14.89 3.86
N GLU A 106 11.12 -15.00 2.57
CA GLU A 106 11.97 -16.06 2.00
C GLU A 106 13.42 -15.97 2.50
N ASP A 107 14.02 -14.78 2.51
CA ASP A 107 15.42 -14.57 2.94
C ASP A 107 15.64 -14.88 4.43
N LEU A 108 14.66 -14.57 5.27
CA LEU A 108 14.74 -14.77 6.72
C LEU A 108 14.04 -16.05 7.22
N ASN A 109 13.36 -16.78 6.33
CA ASN A 109 12.57 -17.97 6.64
C ASN A 109 11.60 -17.75 7.82
N LEU A 110 10.80 -16.70 7.73
CA LEU A 110 9.83 -16.31 8.76
C LEU A 110 8.40 -16.69 8.37
N ARG A 111 7.54 -16.84 9.37
CA ARG A 111 6.10 -16.92 9.12
C ARG A 111 5.56 -15.54 8.73
N SER A 112 4.51 -15.52 7.91
CA SER A 112 3.90 -14.28 7.40
C SER A 112 3.38 -13.40 8.54
N ASP A 113 2.72 -13.99 9.53
CA ASP A 113 2.13 -13.29 10.68
C ASP A 113 3.19 -12.61 11.54
N ASP A 114 4.26 -13.34 11.89
CA ASP A 114 5.37 -12.77 12.65
C ASP A 114 6.02 -11.63 11.88
N LEU A 115 6.36 -11.85 10.60
CA LEU A 115 6.98 -10.83 9.76
C LEU A 115 6.11 -9.58 9.62
N ALA A 116 4.79 -9.73 9.47
CA ALA A 116 3.86 -8.61 9.35
C ALA A 116 3.88 -7.74 10.62
N ILE A 117 3.88 -8.34 11.81
CA ILE A 117 3.89 -7.61 13.08
C ILE A 117 5.22 -6.89 13.29
N HIS A 118 6.36 -7.54 13.02
CA HIS A 118 7.67 -6.92 13.14
C HIS A 118 7.87 -5.79 12.12
N LEU A 119 7.42 -5.97 10.87
CA LEU A 119 7.42 -4.91 9.87
C LEU A 119 6.56 -3.73 10.30
N TYR A 120 5.37 -3.99 10.84
CA TYR A 120 4.49 -2.93 11.34
C TYR A 120 5.17 -2.14 12.47
N LYS A 121 5.83 -2.83 13.39
CA LYS A 121 6.61 -2.22 14.49
C LYS A 121 7.72 -1.31 13.97
N VAL A 122 8.58 -1.79 13.06
CA VAL A 122 9.69 -0.97 12.54
C VAL A 122 9.20 0.23 11.70
N ILE A 123 8.06 0.09 11.01
CA ILE A 123 7.40 1.20 10.30
C ILE A 123 6.87 2.23 11.29
N LYS A 124 6.13 1.80 12.31
CA LYS A 124 5.54 2.70 13.33
C LYS A 124 6.58 3.49 14.12
N GLN A 125 7.71 2.87 14.41
CA GLN A 125 8.81 3.54 15.09
C GLN A 125 9.66 4.41 14.16
N GLY A 126 9.34 4.46 12.85
CA GLY A 126 9.98 5.32 11.86
C GLY A 126 11.35 4.84 11.38
N TYR A 127 11.67 3.55 11.52
CA TYR A 127 12.91 2.95 10.98
C TYR A 127 12.74 2.48 9.53
N ALA A 128 11.51 2.22 9.11
CA ALA A 128 11.15 1.93 7.73
C ALA A 128 9.92 2.76 7.33
N ASP A 129 9.76 2.96 6.03
CA ASP A 129 8.59 3.56 5.41
C ASP A 129 8.07 2.62 4.31
N TYR A 130 6.85 2.85 3.84
CA TYR A 130 6.22 2.03 2.81
C TYR A 130 5.59 2.86 1.70
N GLU A 131 5.62 2.33 0.49
CA GLU A 131 4.91 2.86 -0.67
C GLU A 131 3.97 1.79 -1.21
N ILE A 132 2.72 2.17 -1.48
CA ILE A 132 1.75 1.32 -2.17
C ILE A 132 1.59 1.85 -3.59
N ARG A 133 1.88 1.00 -4.58
CA ARG A 133 1.69 1.31 -6.00
C ARG A 133 1.08 0.10 -6.69
N SER A 134 -0.05 0.30 -7.37
CA SER A 134 -0.76 -0.78 -8.11
C SER A 134 -1.02 -2.01 -7.25
N GLY A 135 -1.52 -1.79 -6.02
CA GLY A 135 -1.81 -2.84 -5.03
C GLY A 135 -0.58 -3.59 -4.48
N LYS A 136 0.63 -3.22 -4.87
CA LYS A 136 1.88 -3.79 -4.35
C LYS A 136 2.49 -2.86 -3.32
N LEU A 137 2.90 -3.44 -2.20
CA LEU A 137 3.57 -2.73 -1.13
C LEU A 137 5.08 -2.93 -1.23
N THR A 138 5.81 -1.81 -1.25
CA THR A 138 7.28 -1.76 -1.20
C THR A 138 7.72 -1.09 0.09
N ILE A 139 8.74 -1.63 0.74
CA ILE A 139 9.27 -1.15 2.01
C ILE A 139 10.64 -0.53 1.78
N ASN A 140 10.85 0.66 2.30
CA ASN A 140 12.11 1.40 2.20
C ASN A 140 12.65 1.68 3.61
N ILE A 141 13.96 1.68 3.76
CA ILE A 141 14.58 2.07 5.03
C ILE A 141 14.63 3.59 5.13
N THR A 142 14.33 4.13 6.32
CA THR A 142 14.47 5.58 6.58
C THR A 142 15.90 5.92 6.97
N GLU A 143 16.23 7.21 7.06
CA GLU A 143 17.51 7.65 7.62
C GLU A 143 17.72 7.14 9.05
N LYS A 144 16.66 7.11 9.87
CA LYS A 144 16.69 6.58 11.24
C LYS A 144 17.03 5.08 11.24
N GLY A 145 16.39 4.31 10.36
CA GLY A 145 16.69 2.90 10.15
C GLY A 145 18.13 2.67 9.71
N PHE A 146 18.57 3.42 8.70
CA PHE A 146 19.92 3.30 8.15
C PHE A 146 21.01 3.59 9.19
N LYS A 147 20.84 4.63 10.03
CA LYS A 147 21.77 4.94 11.12
C LYS A 147 21.88 3.83 12.15
N LEU A 148 20.78 3.12 12.42
CA LEU A 148 20.75 2.03 13.39
C LEU A 148 21.55 0.80 12.91
N ILE A 149 21.38 0.41 11.64
CA ILE A 149 22.02 -0.79 11.09
C ILE A 149 23.42 -0.54 10.50
N GLY A 150 23.73 0.71 10.15
CA GLY A 150 24.96 1.08 9.46
C GLY A 150 25.00 0.65 7.98
N TYR A 151 26.21 0.62 7.41
CA TYR A 151 26.41 0.22 6.02
C TYR A 151 26.19 -1.29 5.85
N VAL A 152 25.24 -1.66 4.99
CA VAL A 152 24.99 -3.04 4.60
C VAL A 152 25.30 -3.17 3.10
N PRO A 153 26.23 -4.05 2.70
CA PRO A 153 26.49 -4.28 1.28
C PRO A 153 25.22 -4.84 0.62
N LYS A 154 24.79 -4.23 -0.48
CA LYS A 154 23.67 -4.75 -1.27
C LYS A 154 24.04 -6.15 -1.75
N LYS A 155 23.17 -7.14 -1.49
CA LYS A 155 23.31 -8.45 -2.12
C LYS A 155 23.13 -8.22 -3.63
N ALA A 156 24.10 -8.64 -4.44
CA ALA A 156 23.98 -8.55 -5.88
C ALA A 156 22.69 -9.27 -6.29
N ALA A 157 21.77 -8.55 -6.93
CA ALA A 157 20.53 -9.12 -7.41
C ALA A 157 20.88 -10.25 -8.39
N GLN A 158 20.58 -11.49 -8.03
CA GLN A 158 20.64 -12.60 -8.96
C GLN A 158 19.61 -12.35 -10.05
N GLU A 159 20.08 -11.97 -11.24
CA GLU A 159 19.30 -11.92 -12.46
C GLU A 159 18.72 -13.33 -12.72
N GLN A 160 17.40 -13.44 -12.68
CA GLN A 160 16.71 -14.63 -13.16
C GLN A 160 16.98 -14.77 -14.67
N PRO A 161 17.44 -15.93 -15.16
CA PRO A 161 17.57 -16.13 -16.60
C PRO A 161 16.19 -16.12 -17.25
N ALA A 162 16.00 -15.21 -18.22
CA ALA A 162 14.90 -15.25 -19.14
C ALA A 162 14.98 -16.54 -19.98
N LEU A 163 14.00 -17.44 -19.84
CA LEU A 163 13.85 -18.56 -20.76
C LEU A 163 13.40 -18.02 -22.13
N SER A 164 14.28 -18.13 -23.10
CA SER A 164 14.08 -17.84 -24.51
C SER A 164 13.07 -18.82 -25.13
N ALA A 165 12.24 -18.29 -26.02
CA ALA A 165 11.39 -19.05 -26.92
C ALA A 165 12.23 -19.85 -27.94
N GLN A 166 11.82 -21.10 -28.23
CA GLN A 166 12.04 -21.71 -29.54
C GLN A 166 10.93 -22.70 -29.90
N VAL A 167 10.36 -22.44 -31.07
CA VAL A 167 9.34 -23.19 -31.81
C VAL A 167 10.05 -24.26 -32.66
N GLN A 168 9.40 -25.41 -32.90
CA GLN A 168 9.12 -26.05 -34.21
C GLN A 168 9.31 -27.58 -34.32
N ALA A 169 8.25 -28.21 -34.88
CA ALA A 169 8.23 -29.37 -35.79
C ALA A 169 8.13 -30.83 -35.28
N ASN A 170 6.91 -31.37 -35.47
CA ASN A 170 6.44 -32.78 -35.64
C ASN A 170 7.13 -33.50 -36.85
N PRO A 171 7.00 -34.83 -37.17
CA PRO A 171 5.74 -35.61 -37.23
C PRO A 171 5.72 -37.18 -37.07
N LYS A 172 4.50 -37.72 -36.80
CA LYS A 172 3.85 -39.03 -37.19
C LYS A 172 4.34 -40.34 -36.50
N THR A 173 3.51 -41.36 -36.14
CA THR A 173 2.25 -41.90 -36.73
C THR A 173 1.49 -42.90 -35.80
N SER A 174 0.14 -42.96 -35.93
CA SER A 174 -0.80 -44.14 -35.81
C SER A 174 -1.04 -44.80 -34.43
N ASN A 175 -2.20 -45.35 -34.02
CA ASN A 175 -3.59 -45.45 -34.53
C ASN A 175 -4.40 -46.15 -33.40
N GLN A 176 -5.57 -45.64 -32.97
CA GLN A 176 -6.71 -46.50 -32.59
C GLN A 176 -8.00 -45.70 -32.38
N LYS A 177 -9.11 -46.36 -32.71
CA LYS A 177 -10.37 -45.83 -33.22
C LYS A 177 -11.50 -46.41 -32.37
N VAL A 178 -12.34 -45.60 -31.70
CA VAL A 178 -13.70 -45.99 -31.26
C VAL A 178 -14.63 -44.75 -31.25
N SER A 179 -15.85 -44.97 -31.73
CA SER A 179 -16.99 -44.09 -32.11
C SER A 179 -17.88 -43.61 -30.93
N ILE A 180 -18.28 -42.32 -30.83
CA ILE A 180 -19.58 -41.63 -31.18
C ILE A 180 -20.78 -41.97 -30.24
N PRO A 181 -21.70 -41.05 -29.78
CA PRO A 181 -22.15 -39.77 -30.35
C PRO A 181 -22.32 -38.51 -29.45
N GLU A 182 -22.17 -37.36 -30.11
CA GLU A 182 -23.06 -36.17 -30.18
C GLU A 182 -23.92 -35.73 -28.98
N HIS A 183 -23.51 -34.63 -28.31
CA HIS A 183 -24.46 -33.64 -27.78
C HIS A 183 -23.91 -32.21 -27.84
N LYS A 184 -24.52 -31.43 -28.74
CA LYS A 184 -24.88 -30.01 -28.69
C LYS A 184 -23.92 -29.00 -28.01
N GLN A 185 -23.32 -28.21 -28.90
CA GLN A 185 -22.67 -26.91 -28.71
C GLN A 185 -23.45 -25.94 -27.83
N LEU A 186 -22.72 -25.20 -26.97
CA LEU A 186 -22.99 -23.79 -26.67
C LEU A 186 -21.70 -23.08 -26.20
N LYS A 187 -21.11 -22.36 -27.15
CA LYS A 187 -20.37 -21.09 -27.05
C LYS A 187 -19.40 -20.93 -25.88
N GLN A 188 -18.16 -21.32 -26.15
CA GLN A 188 -16.94 -20.75 -25.62
C GLN A 188 -16.86 -19.28 -26.04
N PHE A 189 -16.94 -18.36 -25.08
CA PHE A 189 -16.79 -16.92 -25.32
C PHE A 189 -15.28 -16.61 -25.34
N ASP A 190 -14.76 -16.36 -26.54
CA ASP A 190 -13.43 -15.82 -26.78
C ASP A 190 -13.34 -14.41 -26.17
N LEU A 191 -12.54 -14.26 -25.11
CA LEU A 191 -12.20 -12.98 -24.51
C LEU A 191 -10.80 -12.53 -24.99
N GLN A 192 -10.50 -12.69 -26.28
CA GLN A 192 -9.18 -12.40 -26.84
C GLN A 192 -9.21 -11.54 -28.12
N THR A 193 -10.33 -10.85 -28.37
CA THR A 193 -10.52 -10.02 -29.59
C THR A 193 -10.97 -8.58 -29.34
N VAL A 194 -10.75 -8.02 -28.14
CA VAL A 194 -11.00 -6.58 -27.85
C VAL A 194 -9.71 -5.80 -27.54
N LEU A 195 -8.53 -6.38 -27.85
CA LEU A 195 -7.23 -5.70 -27.75
C LEU A 195 -6.62 -5.50 -29.12
N SER A 196 -7.28 -4.75 -29.99
CA SER A 196 -6.67 -4.10 -31.16
C SER A 196 -7.67 -3.13 -31.78
N GLN A 197 -7.57 -1.86 -31.37
CA GLN A 197 -7.71 -0.66 -32.20
C GLN A 197 -7.90 0.54 -31.28
N THR A 198 -6.84 1.32 -31.09
CA THR A 198 -6.82 2.76 -31.39
C THR A 198 -5.36 3.16 -31.43
N ASP A 199 -4.79 3.12 -32.63
CA ASP A 199 -3.65 3.96 -32.98
C ASP A 199 -4.12 5.41 -32.96
N ALA A 200 -3.55 6.21 -32.06
CA ALA A 200 -3.54 7.65 -32.16
C ALA A 200 -2.14 8.13 -31.79
N THR A 201 -1.42 8.44 -32.86
CA THR A 201 -0.28 9.35 -33.00
C THR A 201 0.06 10.17 -31.74
N PRO A 202 1.32 10.17 -31.26
CA PRO A 202 1.73 11.06 -30.19
C PRO A 202 1.62 12.51 -30.67
N ALA A 203 0.69 13.25 -30.07
CA ALA A 203 0.67 14.70 -30.17
C ALA A 203 1.93 15.22 -29.47
N GLU A 204 2.80 15.82 -30.27
CA GLU A 204 3.91 16.66 -29.86
C GLU A 204 3.35 17.81 -29.01
N GLN A 205 3.30 17.63 -27.69
CA GLN A 205 3.00 18.72 -26.77
C GLN A 205 4.31 19.43 -26.46
N GLU A 206 4.43 20.64 -27.01
CA GLU A 206 5.38 21.68 -26.60
C GLU A 206 5.57 21.66 -25.08
N VAL A 207 6.80 21.38 -24.68
CA VAL A 207 7.28 21.63 -23.31
C VAL A 207 7.26 23.14 -23.12
N LYS A 208 6.17 23.67 -22.55
CA LYS A 208 6.23 24.97 -21.88
C LYS A 208 7.17 24.82 -20.70
N GLU A 209 8.35 25.43 -20.79
CA GLU A 209 9.24 25.68 -19.67
C GLU A 209 8.44 26.30 -18.52
N LEU A 210 8.14 25.47 -17.52
CA LEU A 210 7.60 25.90 -16.25
C LEU A 210 8.70 26.66 -15.52
N THR A 211 8.64 27.98 -15.67
CA THR A 211 9.50 28.96 -15.01
C THR A 211 9.47 28.70 -13.50
N GLU A 212 10.63 28.77 -12.84
CA GLU A 212 10.87 28.42 -11.42
C GLU A 212 9.92 29.09 -10.40
N ILE A 213 9.16 30.08 -10.85
CA ILE A 213 8.20 30.90 -10.11
C ILE A 213 6.97 30.07 -9.68
N ASP A 214 6.49 29.13 -10.50
CA ASP A 214 5.29 28.33 -10.18
C ASP A 214 5.53 27.33 -9.03
N LYS A 215 6.79 26.86 -8.87
CA LYS A 215 7.18 26.00 -7.75
C LYS A 215 7.26 26.75 -6.41
N LEU A 216 7.46 28.08 -6.43
CA LEU A 216 7.46 28.90 -5.23
C LEU A 216 6.04 29.28 -4.78
N LEU A 217 5.13 29.58 -5.73
CA LEU A 217 3.73 29.88 -5.40
C LEU A 217 3.00 28.68 -4.76
N GLY A 218 3.29 27.46 -5.21
CA GLY A 218 2.70 26.24 -4.62
C GLY A 218 3.08 26.03 -3.15
N LYS A 219 4.32 26.35 -2.78
CA LYS A 219 4.78 26.26 -1.38
C LYS A 219 4.12 27.32 -0.50
N ILE A 220 4.02 28.56 -0.97
CA ILE A 220 3.41 29.67 -0.21
C ILE A 220 1.92 29.40 0.05
N SER A 221 1.19 28.89 -0.95
CA SER A 221 -0.22 28.51 -0.81
C SER A 221 -0.45 27.46 0.29
N TYR A 222 0.44 26.47 0.40
CA TYR A 222 0.35 25.45 1.43
C TYR A 222 0.54 26.02 2.85
N TYR A 223 1.53 26.90 3.06
CA TYR A 223 1.74 27.52 4.37
C TYR A 223 0.64 28.50 4.76
N LEU A 224 0.07 29.25 3.81
CA LEU A 224 -1.03 30.16 4.11
C LEU A 224 -2.29 29.41 4.55
N THR A 225 -2.65 28.34 3.85
CA THR A 225 -3.91 27.62 4.15
C THR A 225 -3.83 26.82 5.45
N HIS A 226 -2.68 26.21 5.75
CA HIS A 226 -2.53 25.36 6.93
C HIS A 226 -2.25 26.15 8.22
N TYR A 227 -1.57 27.30 8.15
CA TYR A 227 -1.20 28.09 9.33
C TYR A 227 -2.04 29.35 9.56
N ALA A 228 -2.87 29.78 8.60
CA ALA A 228 -3.80 30.91 8.79
C ALA A 228 -4.62 30.86 10.09
N PRO A 229 -5.29 29.75 10.47
CA PRO A 229 -6.09 29.74 11.69
C PRO A 229 -5.24 29.94 12.95
N VAL A 230 -4.02 29.40 12.98
CA VAL A 230 -3.09 29.55 14.11
C VAL A 230 -2.62 31.00 14.25
N VAL A 231 -2.31 31.66 13.13
CA VAL A 231 -1.90 33.07 13.12
C VAL A 231 -3.06 33.98 13.56
N ILE A 232 -4.29 33.72 13.11
CA ILE A 232 -5.48 34.48 13.51
C ILE A 232 -5.72 34.39 15.02
N VAL A 233 -5.62 33.18 15.59
CA VAL A 233 -5.76 32.98 17.04
C VAL A 233 -4.65 33.70 17.81
N GLY A 234 -3.40 33.63 17.33
CA GLY A 234 -2.27 34.34 17.93
C GLY A 234 -2.47 35.86 17.95
N ILE A 235 -2.98 36.44 16.85
CA ILE A 235 -3.30 37.87 16.76
C ILE A 235 -4.43 38.25 17.73
N LEU A 236 -5.48 37.44 17.83
CA LEU A 236 -6.57 37.70 18.77
C LEU A 236 -6.10 37.72 20.22
N ILE A 237 -5.26 36.76 20.62
CA ILE A 237 -4.65 36.73 21.95
C ILE A 237 -3.83 37.99 22.19
N LEU A 238 -3.02 38.40 21.21
CA LEU A 238 -2.17 39.58 21.31
C LEU A 238 -3.00 40.86 21.45
N VAL A 239 -4.11 40.99 20.72
CA VAL A 239 -5.04 42.13 20.86
C VAL A 239 -5.68 42.16 22.25
N VAL A 240 -6.11 41.01 22.79
CA VAL A 240 -6.66 40.94 24.15
C VAL A 240 -5.63 41.36 25.20
N ILE A 241 -4.37 40.94 25.05
CA ILE A 241 -3.28 41.36 25.93
C ILE A 241 -3.06 42.87 25.86
N ILE A 242 -3.05 43.45 24.66
CA ILE A 242 -2.90 44.92 24.49
C ILE A 242 -4.06 45.66 25.14
N LEU A 243 -5.30 45.21 24.93
CA LEU A 243 -6.48 45.84 25.51
C LEU A 243 -6.52 45.74 27.03
N TYR A 244 -6.03 44.64 27.59
CA TYR A 244 -5.85 44.46 29.02
C TYR A 244 -4.79 45.43 29.58
N LEU A 245 -3.62 45.51 28.94
CA LEU A 245 -2.54 46.43 29.35
C LEU A 245 -2.94 47.90 29.24
N ALA A 246 -3.77 48.25 28.26
CA ALA A 246 -4.31 49.59 28.08
C ALA A 246 -5.48 49.92 29.03
N GLY A 247 -5.90 48.98 29.89
CA GLY A 247 -6.94 49.19 30.89
C GLY A 247 -8.37 49.19 30.35
N TYR A 248 -8.58 48.76 29.11
CA TYR A 248 -9.91 48.68 28.50
C TYR A 248 -10.69 47.43 28.93
N ILE A 249 -10.00 46.40 29.42
CA ILE A 249 -10.60 45.15 29.91
C ILE A 249 -10.08 44.92 31.32
N GLN A 250 -10.97 44.89 32.31
CA GLN A 250 -10.71 44.34 33.63
C GLN A 250 -11.34 42.95 33.69
N PHE A 251 -10.51 41.94 33.95
CA PHE A 251 -10.98 40.59 34.26
C PHE A 251 -11.32 40.46 35.73
#